data_AF-A0A9X7N1Q6-F1
#
_entry.id   AF-A0A9X7N1Q6-F1
#
_cell.length_a   1.000
_cell.length_b   1.000
_cell.length_c   1.000
_cell.angle_alpha   90.00
_cell.angle_beta   90.00
_cell.angle_gamma   90.00
#
_symmetry.space_group_name_H-M   'P 1'
#
loop_
_entity.id
_entity.type
_entity.pdbx_description
1 polymer ?
#
loop_
_entity_poly.entity_id
_entity_poly.type
_entity_poly.pdbx_seq_one_letter_code
_entity_poly.pdbx_strand_id
1 'polypeptide(L)'
;MGKISNNGKNHKACGFDRVEDFIFSISQSEKNQLKAFVNFILADSKLKKAIQKKDWLAFAIKYNGPKQSGYDREMQRNYEAFSR
;
A
#
# COMPACT_ATOMS: atom_id res chain seq x y z
N MET A 1 -6.30 3.27 8.46
CA MET A 1 -7.09 2.92 7.26
C MET A 1 -6.26 3.29 6.02
N GLY A 2 -5.70 2.31 5.31
CA GLY A 2 -4.87 2.56 4.13
C GLY A 2 -5.68 2.70 2.84
N LYS A 3 -5.11 3.26 1.78
CA LYS A 3 -5.80 3.45 0.48
C LYS A 3 -6.36 2.18 -0.15
N ILE A 4 -5.77 1.02 0.10
CA ILE A 4 -6.26 -0.27 -0.41
C ILE A 4 -7.43 -0.82 0.43
N SER A 5 -7.50 -0.46 1.72
CA SER A 5 -8.66 -0.79 2.58
C SER A 5 -9.92 0.01 2.22
N ASN A 6 -9.81 1.00 1.33
CA ASN A 6 -10.95 1.78 0.87
C ASN A 6 -11.65 1.08 -0.31
N ASN A 7 -12.25 -0.10 -0.01
CA ASN A 7 -13.19 -0.92 -0.79
C ASN A 7 -13.38 -0.52 -2.25
N GLY A 8 -12.35 -0.74 -3.07
CA GLY A 8 -12.50 -0.76 -4.52
C GLY A 8 -12.18 0.51 -5.29
N LYS A 9 -12.08 1.70 -4.69
CA LYS A 9 -11.81 2.94 -5.47
C LYS A 9 -10.48 2.94 -6.22
N ASN A 10 -9.53 2.12 -5.77
CA ASN A 10 -8.21 1.97 -6.38
C ASN A 10 -8.05 0.68 -7.20
N HIS A 11 -9.14 -0.02 -7.55
CA HIS A 11 -9.09 -1.32 -8.21
C HIS A 11 -8.21 -1.32 -9.48
N LYS A 12 -8.28 -0.25 -10.30
CA LYS A 12 -7.44 -0.08 -11.50
C LYS A 12 -5.95 0.01 -11.17
N ALA A 13 -5.58 0.78 -10.15
CA ALA A 13 -4.20 0.88 -9.70
C ALA A 13 -3.68 -0.44 -9.11
N CYS A 14 -4.57 -1.31 -8.63
CA CYS A 14 -4.25 -2.66 -8.19
C CYS A 14 -4.16 -3.68 -9.35
N GLY A 15 -4.49 -3.29 -10.58
CA GLY A 15 -4.44 -4.14 -11.78
C GLY A 15 -5.78 -4.82 -12.15
N PHE A 16 -6.91 -4.32 -11.66
CA PHE A 16 -8.24 -4.89 -11.94
C PHE A 16 -9.10 -3.88 -12.71
N ASP A 17 -9.78 -4.33 -13.76
CA ASP A 17 -10.66 -3.48 -14.58
C ASP A 17 -11.99 -3.17 -13.91
N ARG A 18 -12.44 -4.05 -13.01
CA ARG A 18 -13.70 -3.92 -12.28
C ARG A 18 -13.49 -3.99 -10.78
N VAL A 19 -14.39 -3.32 -10.05
CA VAL A 19 -14.35 -3.30 -8.59
C VAL A 19 -14.72 -4.66 -8.00
N GLU A 20 -15.63 -5.40 -8.65
CA GLU A 20 -16.05 -6.72 -8.20
C GLU A 20 -14.90 -7.72 -8.30
N ASP A 21 -14.14 -7.70 -9.40
CA ASP A 21 -12.97 -8.57 -9.61
C ASP A 21 -11.88 -8.31 -8.57
N PHE A 22 -11.69 -7.05 -8.21
CA PHE A 22 -10.77 -6.66 -7.15
C PHE A 22 -11.22 -7.20 -5.79
N ILE A 23 -12.47 -6.94 -5.38
CA ILE A 23 -13.01 -7.39 -4.09
C ILE A 23 -12.99 -8.92 -4.01
N PHE A 24 -13.39 -9.59 -5.09
CA PHE A 24 -13.34 -11.05 -5.16
C PHE A 24 -11.91 -11.55 -4.98
N SER A 25 -10.96 -11.07 -5.79
CA SER A 25 -9.56 -11.51 -5.74
C SER A 25 -8.90 -11.33 -4.37
N ILE A 26 -9.07 -10.15 -3.73
CA ILE A 26 -8.50 -9.87 -2.42
C ILE A 26 -9.18 -10.64 -1.29
N SER A 27 -10.43 -11.09 -1.47
CA SER A 27 -11.14 -11.91 -0.49
C SER A 27 -10.65 -13.37 -0.47
N GLN A 28 -10.05 -13.84 -1.58
CA GLN A 28 -9.69 -15.25 -1.73
C GLN A 28 -8.41 -15.66 -0.97
N SER A 29 -7.45 -14.76 -0.78
CA SER A 29 -6.22 -15.07 -0.03
C SER A 29 -5.40 -13.84 0.35
N GLU A 30 -4.63 -13.96 1.43
CA GLU A 30 -3.59 -12.97 1.82
C GLU A 30 -2.55 -12.77 0.71
N LYS A 31 -2.20 -13.84 -0.04
CA LYS A 31 -1.30 -13.76 -1.19
C LYS A 31 -1.83 -12.80 -2.26
N ASN A 32 -3.12 -12.83 -2.53
CA ASN A 32 -3.74 -11.92 -3.51
C ASN A 32 -3.80 -10.48 -2.98
N GLN A 33 -4.08 -10.31 -1.69
CA GLN A 33 -4.00 -8.99 -1.04
C GLN A 33 -2.60 -8.39 -1.16
N LEU A 34 -1.55 -9.19 -0.91
CA LEU A 34 -0.16 -8.75 -1.04
C LEU A 34 0.17 -8.37 -2.49
N LYS A 35 -0.23 -9.18 -3.48
CA LYS A 35 -0.03 -8.85 -4.89
C LYS A 35 -0.71 -7.54 -5.29
N ALA A 36 -1.97 -7.35 -4.89
CA ALA A 36 -2.71 -6.13 -5.15
C ALA A 36 -2.05 -4.90 -4.48
N PHE A 37 -1.54 -5.08 -3.26
CA PHE A 37 -0.79 -4.05 -2.55
C PHE A 37 0.49 -3.64 -3.27
N VAL A 38 1.26 -4.61 -3.77
CA VAL A 38 2.46 -4.33 -4.56
C VAL A 38 2.11 -3.60 -5.86
N ASN A 39 1.10 -4.06 -6.61
CA ASN A 39 0.67 -3.40 -7.85
C ASN A 39 0.25 -1.95 -7.61
N PHE A 40 -0.50 -1.69 -6.54
CA PHE A 40 -0.90 -0.33 -6.17
C PHE A 40 0.29 0.59 -5.91
N ILE A 41 1.33 0.11 -5.23
CA ILE A 41 2.55 0.88 -5.01
C ILE A 41 3.27 1.12 -6.33
N LEU A 42 3.37 0.10 -7.19
CA LEU A 42 4.05 0.21 -8.49
C LEU A 42 3.36 1.19 -9.45
N ALA A 43 2.03 1.29 -9.38
CA ALA A 43 1.23 2.21 -10.18
C ALA A 43 1.39 3.68 -9.77
N ASP A 44 1.77 3.97 -8.52
CA ASP A 44 2.03 5.34 -8.05
C ASP A 44 3.53 5.61 -7.93
N SER A 45 4.07 6.35 -8.90
CA SER A 45 5.50 6.67 -8.95
C SER A 45 6.04 7.37 -7.70
N LYS A 46 5.20 8.10 -6.95
CA LYS A 46 5.61 8.75 -5.69
C LYS A 46 5.69 7.74 -4.56
N LEU A 47 4.71 6.83 -4.44
CA LEU A 47 4.77 5.74 -3.45
C LEU A 47 5.97 4.82 -3.72
N LYS A 48 6.16 4.40 -4.98
CA LYS A 48 7.30 3.58 -5.40
C LYS A 48 8.63 4.23 -5.03
N LYS A 49 8.83 5.51 -5.39
CA LYS A 49 10.07 6.23 -5.06
C LYS A 49 10.27 6.36 -3.55
N ALA A 50 9.22 6.68 -2.80
CA ALA A 50 9.31 6.84 -1.35
C ALA A 50 9.74 5.54 -0.65
N ILE A 51 9.09 4.41 -0.98
CA ILE A 51 9.42 3.13 -0.34
C ILE A 51 10.81 2.62 -0.74
N GLN A 52 11.23 2.82 -1.99
CA GLN A 52 12.59 2.45 -2.46
C GLN A 52 13.68 3.27 -1.77
N LYS A 53 13.41 4.55 -1.49
CA LYS A 53 14.33 5.44 -0.77
C LYS A 53 14.24 5.31 0.75
N LYS A 54 13.36 4.44 1.28
CA LYS A 54 13.07 4.34 2.71
C LYS A 54 12.59 5.67 3.31
N ASP A 55 11.90 6.48 2.51
CA ASP A 55 11.26 7.72 2.97
C ASP A 55 9.91 7.38 3.60
N TRP A 56 9.96 6.96 4.86
CA TRP A 56 8.81 6.46 5.61
C TRP A 56 7.72 7.50 5.81
N LEU A 57 8.11 8.77 6.00
CA LEU A 57 7.16 9.86 6.19
C LEU A 57 6.42 10.17 4.90
N ALA A 58 7.14 10.32 3.77
CA ALA A 58 6.49 10.57 2.49
C ALA A 58 5.58 9.40 2.07
N PHE A 59 6.02 8.16 2.32
CA PHE A 59 5.19 6.98 2.07
C PHE A 59 3.93 6.98 2.94
N ALA A 60 4.06 7.21 4.25
CA ALA A 60 2.93 7.23 5.19
C ALA A 60 1.92 8.33 4.84
N ILE A 61 2.38 9.55 4.55
CA ILE A 61 1.51 10.67 4.14
C ILE A 61 0.78 10.33 2.84
N LYS A 62 1.50 9.79 1.86
CA LYS A 62 0.93 9.48 0.55
C LYS A 62 -0.06 8.31 0.63
N TYR A 63 0.20 7.31 1.47
CA TYR A 63 -0.62 6.10 1.59
C TYR A 63 -1.80 6.29 2.55
N ASN A 64 -1.58 6.83 3.75
CA ASN A 64 -2.59 6.99 4.80
C ASN A 64 -3.21 8.40 4.85
N GLY A 65 -2.64 9.37 4.12
CA GLY A 65 -3.08 10.76 4.10
C GLY A 65 -2.26 11.66 5.05
N PRO A 66 -2.42 12.99 4.97
CA PRO A 66 -1.66 13.95 5.77
C PRO A 66 -1.94 13.85 7.28
N LYS A 67 -3.07 13.25 7.67
CA LYS A 67 -3.43 12.99 9.07
C LYS A 67 -2.90 11.64 9.59
N GLN A 68 -1.95 11.01 8.88
CA GLN A 68 -1.28 9.80 9.37
C GLN A 68 -0.63 10.11 10.72
N SER A 69 -0.72 9.17 11.66
CA SER A 69 -0.07 9.29 12.97
C SER A 69 0.71 8.02 13.26
N GLY A 70 2.04 8.13 13.34
CA GLY A 70 2.93 7.07 13.80
C GLY A 70 3.26 5.97 12.78
N TYR A 71 2.59 5.94 11.62
CA TYR A 71 2.83 4.91 10.60
C TYR A 71 4.26 4.99 10.02
N ASP A 72 4.79 6.20 9.86
CA ASP A 72 6.17 6.44 9.44
C ASP A 72 7.18 5.78 10.39
N ARG A 73 7.04 6.05 11.70
CA ARG A 73 7.94 5.50 12.74
C ARG A 73 7.78 3.99 12.90
N GLU A 74 6.57 3.46 12.75
CA GLU A 74 6.31 2.03 12.82
C GLU A 74 6.94 1.27 11.66
N MET A 75 6.76 1.76 10.42
CA MET A 75 7.40 1.16 9.24
C MET A 75 8.92 1.18 9.36
N GLN A 76 9.50 2.29 9.82
CA GLN A 76 10.94 2.40 10.04
C GLN A 76 11.44 1.34 11.03
N ARG A 77 10.82 1.28 12.22
CA ARG A 77 11.21 0.32 13.27
C ARG A 77 11.11 -1.13 12.80
N ASN A 78 10.03 -1.46 12.10
CA ASN A 78 9.84 -2.80 11.57
C ASN A 78 10.91 -3.14 10.53
N TYR A 79 11.20 -2.22 9.61
CA TYR A 79 12.25 -2.43 8.61
C TYR A 79 13.62 -2.66 9.24
N GLU A 80 13.99 -1.85 10.25
CA GLU A 80 15.25 -1.99 10.98
C GLU A 80 15.33 -3.32 11.76
N ALA A 81 14.22 -3.79 12.32
CA ALA A 81 14.15 -5.08 13.01
C ALA A 81 14.34 -6.28 12.06
N PHE A 82 13.80 -6.23 10.84
CA PHE A 82 13.94 -7.28 9.82
C PHE A 82 15.24 -7.20 9.01
N SER A 83 15.95 -6.08 9.04
CA SER A 83 17.22 -5.88 8.31
C SER A 83 18.45 -6.27 9.14
N ARG A 84 18.25 -6.89 10.31
CA ARG A 84 19.28 -7.50 11.15
C ARG A 84 19.40 -8.98 10.84
#